data_AF-A0A933WNK6-F1
#
_entry.id   AF-A0A933WNK6-F1
#
_cell.length_a   1.000
_cell.length_b   1.000
_cell.length_c   1.000
_cell.angle_alpha   90.00
_cell.angle_beta   90.00
_cell.angle_gamma   90.00
#
_symmetry.space_group_name_H-M   'P 1'
#
loop_
_entity.id
_entity.type
_entity.pdbx_description
1 polymer ?
#
loop_
_entity_poly.entity_id
_entity_poly.type
_entity_poly.pdbx_seq_one_letter_code
_entity_poly.pdbx_strand_id
1 'polypeptide(L)' 'MNNDLSDMTVEELKAELKRLKDNLCDLEDMHSFTFGKTSVHIGSEKAQNMQIEFEEECSMLNERVAEIEKELKAREAV' A
#
# COMPACT_ATOMS: atom_id res chain seq x y z
N MET A 1 0.54 10.45 9.99
CA MET A 1 0.72 11.50 8.97
C MET A 1 -0.66 11.82 8.41
N ASN A 2 -1.32 12.88 8.89
CA ASN A 2 -2.55 13.40 8.30
C ASN A 2 -2.16 14.53 7.36
N ASN A 3 -1.78 14.19 6.14
CA ASN A 3 -1.83 15.17 5.05
C ASN A 3 -3.23 15.03 4.46
N ASP A 4 -4.07 16.03 4.73
CA ASP A 4 -5.38 16.12 4.09
C ASP A 4 -5.15 16.20 2.58
N LEU A 5 -5.72 15.24 1.84
CA LEU A 5 -5.58 15.14 0.38
C LEU A 5 -6.07 16.41 -0.34
N SER A 6 -6.94 17.18 0.32
CA SER A 6 -7.42 18.48 -0.14
C SER A 6 -6.33 19.51 -0.31
N ASP A 7 -5.24 19.41 0.46
CA ASP A 7 -4.20 20.45 0.51
C ASP A 7 -3.07 20.18 -0.49
N MET A 8 -2.98 18.95 -1.02
CA MET A 8 -1.99 18.56 -2.02
C MET A 8 -2.42 19.04 -3.40
N THR A 9 -1.49 19.54 -4.22
CA THR A 9 -1.71 19.84 -5.64
C THR A 9 -1.89 18.56 -6.47
N VAL A 10 -2.38 18.68 -7.71
CA VAL A 10 -2.54 17.53 -8.62
C VAL A 10 -1.21 16.81 -8.85
N GLU A 11 -0.10 17.55 -8.99
CA GLU A 11 1.23 16.97 -9.17
C GLU A 11 1.71 16.24 -7.90
N GLU A 12 1.46 16.80 -6.72
CA GLU A 12 1.77 16.15 -5.44
C GLU A 12 0.92 14.89 -5.22
N LEU A 13 -0.37 14.91 -5.59
CA LEU A 13 -1.24 13.74 -5.54
C LEU A 13 -0.76 12.64 -6.49
N LYS A 14 -0.30 12.99 -7.71
CA LYS A 14 0.29 12.01 -8.65
C LYS A 14 1.61 11.45 -8.13
N ALA A 15 2.45 12.28 -7.53
CA ALA A 15 3.70 11.85 -6.92
C ALA A 15 3.45 10.90 -5.74
N GLU A 16 2.48 11.23 -4.89
CA GLU A 16 2.09 10.38 -3.76
C GLU A 16 1.45 9.08 -4.22
N LEU A 17 0.59 9.11 -5.25
CA LEU A 17 0.02 7.92 -5.87
C LEU A 17 1.11 6.98 -6.38
N LYS A 18 2.12 7.53 -7.07
CA LYS A 18 3.27 6.76 -7.54
C LYS A 18 4.03 6.15 -6.36
N ARG A 19 4.34 6.95 -5.34
CA ARG A 19 5.04 6.49 -4.13
C ARG A 19 4.32 5.34 -3.45
N LEU A 20 3.00 5.41 -3.31
CA LEU A 20 2.20 4.34 -2.70
C LEU A 20 2.19 3.07 -3.54
N LYS A 21 2.13 3.18 -4.87
CA LYS A 21 2.22 2.03 -5.78
C LYS A 21 3.60 1.38 -5.76
N ASP A 22 4.66 2.19 -5.74
CA ASP A 22 6.04 1.70 -5.61
C ASP A 22 6.21 0.98 -4.26
N ASN A 23 5.72 1.57 -3.16
CA ASN A 23 5.75 0.94 -1.83
C ASN A 23 4.98 -0.39 -1.79
N LEU A 24 3.81 -0.47 -2.44
CA LEU A 24 3.03 -1.69 -2.50
C LEU A 24 3.80 -2.81 -3.23
N CYS A 25 4.44 -2.48 -4.35
CA CYS A 25 5.28 -3.42 -5.10
C CYS A 25 6.46 -3.91 -4.24
N ASP A 26 7.15 -3.00 -3.56
CA ASP A 26 8.27 -3.35 -2.67
C ASP A 26 7.81 -4.27 -1.52
N LEU A 27 6.62 -4.00 -0.96
CA LEU A 27 6.02 -4.81 0.11
C LEU A 27 5.69 -6.23 -0.38
N GLU A 28 5.04 -6.33 -1.55
CA GLU A 28 4.69 -7.61 -2.18
C GLU A 28 5.94 -8.47 -2.46
N ASP A 29 6.99 -7.85 -2.99
CA ASP A 29 8.26 -8.50 -3.27
C ASP A 29 8.97 -8.97 -1.98
N MET A 30 9.01 -8.10 -0.97
CA MET A 30 9.58 -8.43 0.35
C MET A 30 8.82 -9.57 1.03
N HIS A 31 7.49 -9.52 1.01
CA HIS A 31 6.66 -10.57 1.60
C HIS A 31 6.85 -11.89 0.86
N SER A 32 6.76 -11.89 -0.48
CA SER A 32 6.99 -13.09 -1.30
C SER A 32 8.35 -13.73 -1.03
N PHE A 33 9.42 -12.92 -0.96
CA PHE A 33 10.76 -13.40 -0.66
C PHE A 33 10.89 -13.94 0.77
N THR A 34 10.41 -13.19 1.75
CA THR A 34 10.54 -13.53 3.17
C THR A 34 9.69 -14.74 3.52
N PHE A 35 8.43 -14.74 3.12
CA PHE A 35 7.50 -15.83 3.33
C PHE A 35 8.00 -17.09 2.62
N GLY A 36 8.41 -17.00 1.34
CA GLY A 36 8.93 -18.14 0.58
C GLY A 36 10.17 -18.79 1.21
N LYS A 37 11.06 -18.00 1.83
CA LYS A 37 12.28 -18.52 2.47
C LYS A 37 12.07 -19.02 3.90
N THR A 38 11.18 -18.39 4.66
CA THR A 38 11.09 -18.60 6.11
C THR A 38 9.86 -19.40 6.54
N SER A 39 8.78 -19.42 5.75
CA SER A 39 7.52 -20.10 6.08
C SER A 39 7.69 -21.58 6.42
N VAL A 40 8.59 -22.29 5.73
CA VAL A 40 8.88 -23.72 5.97
C VAL A 40 9.57 -23.96 7.33
N HIS A 41 10.21 -22.94 7.89
CA HIS A 41 11.00 -23.01 9.12
C HIS A 41 10.30 -22.35 10.31
N ILE A 42 9.26 -21.55 10.08
CA ILE A 42 8.46 -20.91 11.12
C ILE A 42 7.17 -21.71 11.32
N GLY A 43 6.71 -21.83 12.58
CA GLY A 43 5.47 -22.53 12.89
C GLY A 43 4.24 -21.90 12.21
N SER A 44 3.19 -22.70 12.04
CA SER A 44 1.97 -22.31 11.29
C SER A 44 1.33 -21.01 11.78
N GLU A 45 1.29 -20.79 13.10
CA GLU A 45 0.75 -19.57 13.70
C GLU A 45 1.57 -18.33 13.30
N LYS A 46 2.91 -18.43 13.30
CA LYS A 46 3.78 -17.32 12.93
C LYS A 46 3.71 -17.00 11.44
N ALA A 47 3.57 -18.02 10.60
CA ALA A 47 3.33 -17.83 9.17
C ALA A 47 1.97 -17.15 8.92
N GLN A 48 0.92 -17.56 9.64
CA GLN A 48 -0.40 -16.94 9.53
C GLN A 48 -0.38 -15.48 9.97
N ASN A 49 0.26 -15.15 11.09
CA ASN A 49 0.35 -13.76 11.55
C ASN A 49 1.10 -12.88 10.54
N MET A 50 2.20 -13.37 9.95
CA MET A 50 2.92 -12.64 8.91
C MET A 50 2.07 -12.38 7.66
N GLN A 51 1.24 -13.36 7.26
CA GLN A 51 0.30 -13.19 6.15
C GLN A 51 -0.78 -12.15 6.48
N ILE A 52 -1.35 -12.19 7.69
CA ILE A 52 -2.38 -11.24 8.14
C ILE A 52 -1.81 -9.82 8.17
N GLU A 53 -0.64 -9.62 8.76
CA GLU A 53 0.03 -8.31 8.81
C GLU A 53 0.27 -7.75 7.40
N PHE A 54 0.72 -8.60 6.48
CA PHE A 54 0.91 -8.23 5.08
C PHE A 54 -0.39 -7.82 4.39
N GLU A 55 -1.48 -8.58 4.60
CA GLU A 55 -2.80 -8.28 4.04
C GLU A 55 -3.37 -6.97 4.59
N GLU A 56 -3.20 -6.71 5.89
CA GLU A 56 -3.62 -5.46 6.53
C GLU A 56 -2.87 -4.25 5.94
N GLU A 57 -1.55 -4.35 5.80
CA GLU A 57 -0.73 -3.27 5.24
C GLU A 57 -1.06 -3.02 3.75
N CYS A 58 -1.26 -4.08 2.96
CA CYS A 58 -1.76 -3.98 1.60
C CYS A 58 -3.12 -3.29 1.53
N SER A 59 -4.04 -3.64 2.42
CA SER A 59 -5.38 -3.04 2.47
C SER A 59 -5.29 -1.53 2.74
N MET A 60 -4.49 -1.12 3.73
CA MET A 60 -4.31 0.29 4.07
C MET A 60 -3.71 1.11 2.91
N LEU A 61 -2.70 0.56 2.22
CA LEU A 61 -2.11 1.21 1.05
C LEU A 61 -3.10 1.32 -0.10
N ASN A 62 -3.87 0.26 -0.37
CA ASN A 62 -4.87 0.25 -1.43
C ASN A 62 -6.03 1.21 -1.16
N GLU A 63 -6.51 1.30 0.08
CA GLU A 63 -7.50 2.28 0.50
C GLU A 63 -6.99 3.70 0.23
N ARG A 64 -5.74 3.99 0.61
CA ARG A 64 -5.15 5.31 0.37
C ARG A 64 -4.96 5.62 -1.12
N VAL A 65 -4.57 4.63 -1.91
CA VAL A 65 -4.49 4.74 -3.38
C VAL A 65 -5.87 5.09 -3.96
N ALA A 66 -6.92 4.39 -3.53
CA ALA A 66 -8.28 4.63 -4.00
C ALA A 66 -8.80 6.03 -3.63
N GLU A 67 -8.47 6.54 -2.45
CA GLU A 67 -8.78 7.91 -2.04
C GLU A 67 -8.12 8.95 -2.96
N ILE A 68 -6.84 8.77 -3.25
CA ILE A 68 -6.08 9.69 -4.13
C ILE A 68 -6.60 9.62 -5.56
N GLU A 69 -6.88 8.43 -6.09
CA GLU A 69 -7.44 8.27 -7.43
C GLU A 69 -8.83 8.91 -7.55
N LYS A 70 -9.66 8.81 -6.51
CA LYS A 70 -10.96 9.47 -6.45
C LYS A 70 -10.83 10.99 -6.45
N GLU A 71 -9.89 11.53 -5.68
CA GLU A 71 -9.62 12.98 -5.60
C GLU A 71 -9.08 13.52 -6.93
N LEU A 72 -8.11 12.82 -7.55
CA LEU A 72 -7.59 13.17 -8.86
C LEU A 72 -8.70 13.19 -9.92
N LYS A 73 -9.56 12.17 -9.94
CA LYS A 73 -10.70 12.11 -10.87
C LYS A 73 -11.71 13.23 -10.63
N ALA A 74 -11.96 13.61 -9.38
CA ALA A 74 -12.84 14.72 -9.06
C ALA A 74 -12.30 16.06 -9.59
N ARG A 75 -10.97 16.25 -9.54
CA ARG A 75 -10.30 17.47 -10.03
C ARG A 75 -10.15 17.52 -11.54
N GLU A 76 -9.96 16.39 -12.21
CA GLU A 76 -9.92 16.33 -13.68
C GLU A 76 -11.30 16.49 -14.33
N ALA A 77 -12.38 16.30 -13.57
CA ALA A 77 -13.76 16.50 -14.02
C ALA A 77 -14.25 17.95 -13.95
N VAL A 78 -13.42 18.87 -13.44
CA VAL A 78 -13.68 20.33 -13.31
C VAL A 78 -12.90 21.08 -14.39
#